data_AF-A0AA41L1A0-F1
#
_entry.id   AF-A0AA41L1A0-F1
#
_cell.length_a   1.000
_cell.length_b   1.000
_cell.length_c   1.000
_cell.angle_alpha   90.00
_cell.angle_beta   90.00
_cell.angle_gamma   90.00
#
_symmetry.space_group_name_H-M   'P 1'
#
loop_
_entity.id
_entity.type
_entity.pdbx_description
1 polymer ?
#
loop_
_entity_poly.entity_id
_entity_poly.type
_entity_poly.pdbx_seq_one_letter_code
_entity_poly.pdbx_strand_id
1 'polypeptide(L)' 'MKTRHITMACVLSTLKLGRIKRTPEPNTMHGTLECRMEHFSAGHNVAVIVAISDDDPTLILVTAMYT' A
#
# COMPACT_ATOMS: atom_id res chain seq x y z
N MET A 1 2.71 3.67 -11.57
CA MET A 1 2.20 2.29 -11.79
C MET A 1 2.48 1.77 -13.20
N LYS A 2 2.07 2.46 -14.28
CA LYS A 2 2.30 2.02 -15.68
C LYS A 2 3.76 1.67 -16.02
N THR A 3 4.73 2.53 -15.64
CA THR A 3 6.17 2.31 -15.94
C THR A 3 6.74 1.07 -15.27
N ARG A 4 6.16 0.66 -14.13
CA ARG A 4 6.58 -0.52 -13.36
C ARG A 4 5.76 -1.76 -13.69
N HIS A 5 4.84 -1.71 -14.65
CA HIS A 5 3.99 -2.84 -15.05
C HIS A 5 3.13 -3.44 -13.91
N ILE A 6 2.95 -2.69 -12.81
CA ILE A 6 2.06 -3.08 -11.71
C ILE A 6 0.64 -2.70 -12.12
N THR A 7 -0.21 -3.72 -12.31
CA THR A 7 -1.61 -3.54 -12.71
C THR A 7 -2.49 -3.22 -11.51
N MET A 8 -3.67 -2.63 -11.77
CA MET A 8 -4.69 -2.44 -10.74
C MET A 8 -5.14 -3.75 -10.09
N ALA A 9 -5.16 -4.85 -10.85
CA ALA A 9 -5.49 -6.17 -10.29
C ALA A 9 -4.46 -6.61 -9.23
N CYS A 10 -3.16 -6.38 -9.48
CA CYS A 10 -2.12 -6.68 -8.50
C CYS A 10 -2.30 -5.82 -7.24
N VAL A 11 -2.53 -4.51 -7.40
CA VAL A 11 -2.77 -3.58 -6.28
C VAL A 11 -3.97 -4.02 -5.44
N LEU A 12 -5.11 -4.31 -6.10
CA LEU A 12 -6.32 -4.77 -5.41
C LEU A 12 -6.11 -6.13 -4.74
N SER A 13 -5.34 -7.03 -5.34
CA SER A 13 -4.98 -8.31 -4.71
C SER A 13 -4.14 -8.09 -3.45
N THR A 14 -3.19 -7.15 -3.48
CA THR A 14 -2.37 -6.78 -2.31
C THR A 14 -3.20 -6.12 -1.22
N LEU A 15 -4.16 -5.26 -1.56
CA LEU A 15 -5.06 -4.65 -0.57
C LEU A 15 -5.99 -5.67 0.09
N LYS A 16 -6.45 -6.69 -0.67
CA LYS A 16 -7.38 -7.72 -0.15
C LYS A 16 -6.69 -8.85 0.61
N LEU A 17 -5.52 -9.28 0.14
CA LEU A 17 -4.84 -10.50 0.61
C LEU A 17 -3.45 -10.23 1.20
N GLY A 18 -2.98 -8.99 1.13
CA GLY A 18 -1.67 -8.61 1.64
C GLY A 18 -1.62 -8.60 3.16
N ARG A 19 -0.42 -8.78 3.69
CA ARG A 19 -0.15 -8.78 5.12
C ARG A 19 0.64 -7.54 5.50
N ILE A 20 0.31 -6.98 6.66
CA ILE A 20 1.11 -5.94 7.31
C ILE A 20 2.16 -6.66 8.15
N LYS A 21 3.42 -6.64 7.70
CA LYS A 21 4.54 -7.31 8.41
C LYS A 21 5.29 -6.38 9.35
N ARG A 22 5.14 -5.07 9.18
CA ARG A 22 5.80 -4.02 9.98
C ARG A 22 4.74 -3.24 10.71
N THR A 23 5.04 -2.79 11.91
CA THR A 23 4.20 -1.82 12.62
C THR A 23 3.99 -0.60 11.72
N PRO A 24 2.75 -0.15 11.51
CA PRO A 24 2.49 1.09 10.78
C PRO A 24 3.27 2.27 11.37
N GLU A 25 3.86 3.08 10.49
CA GLU A 25 4.71 4.22 10.89
C GLU A 25 3.94 5.53 10.74
N PRO A 26 3.92 6.41 11.77
CA PRO A 26 3.29 7.72 11.65
C PRO A 26 4.12 8.63 10.74
N ASN A 27 3.47 9.23 9.75
CA ASN A 27 4.01 10.29 8.92
C ASN A 27 3.60 11.65 9.49
N THR A 28 4.51 12.29 10.21
CA THR A 28 4.27 13.59 10.86
C THR A 28 4.11 14.75 9.87
N MET A 29 4.67 14.64 8.66
CA MET A 29 4.54 15.68 7.63
C MET A 29 3.13 15.72 7.04
N HIS A 30 2.49 14.56 6.91
CA HIS A 30 1.17 14.43 6.29
C HIS A 30 0.05 14.18 7.31
N GLY A 31 0.37 13.98 8.60
CA GLY A 31 -0.63 13.67 9.62
C GLY A 31 -1.33 12.33 9.37
N THR A 32 -0.61 11.36 8.80
CA THR A 32 -1.18 10.06 8.42
C THR A 32 -0.44 8.92 9.09
N LEU A 33 -1.13 7.79 9.31
CA LEU A 33 -0.52 6.52 9.65
C LEU A 33 -0.30 5.72 8.36
N GLU A 34 0.95 5.37 8.05
CA GLU A 34 1.29 4.61 6.85
C GLU A 34 1.41 3.12 7.14
N CYS A 35 0.55 2.34 6.48
CA CYS A 35 0.48 0.89 6.56
C CYS A 35 1.05 0.27 5.28
N ARG A 36 2.17 -0.46 5.39
CA ARG A 36 2.72 -1.21 4.27
C ARG A 36 2.18 -2.64 4.23
N MET A 37 1.43 -2.95 3.17
CA MET A 37 0.91 -4.28 2.88
C MET A 37 1.73 -4.94 1.78
N GLU A 38 2.04 -6.23 1.92
CA GLU A 38 2.81 -6.99 0.94
C GLU A 38 2.05 -8.25 0.50
N HIS A 39 2.06 -8.54 -0.80
CA HIS A 39 1.46 -9.74 -1.37
C HIS A 39 2.19 -10.18 -2.64
N PHE A 40 2.38 -11.49 -2.81
CA PHE A 40 2.93 -12.05 -4.04
C PHE A 40 1.82 -12.20 -5.09
N SER A 41 1.94 -11.49 -6.20
CA SER A 41 0.93 -11.43 -7.25
C SER A 41 1.59 -11.37 -8.62
N ALA A 42 1.03 -12.09 -9.60
CA ALA A 42 1.52 -12.11 -10.98
C ALA A 42 3.04 -12.36 -11.11
N GLY A 43 3.62 -13.21 -10.25
CA GLY A 43 5.04 -13.57 -10.29
C GLY A 43 5.98 -12.59 -9.56
N HIS A 44 5.45 -11.58 -8.87
CA HIS A 44 6.24 -10.57 -8.17
C HIS A 44 5.74 -10.32 -6.74
N ASN A 45 6.65 -9.96 -5.83
CA ASN A 45 6.25 -9.36 -4.55
C ASN A 45 5.86 -7.89 -4.77
N VAL A 46 4.61 -7.57 -4.47
CA VAL A 46 4.06 -6.22 -4.60
C VAL A 46 3.80 -5.68 -3.21
N ALA A 47 4.42 -4.54 -2.89
CA ALA A 47 4.07 -3.73 -1.73
C ALA A 47 3.09 -2.64 -2.13
N VAL A 48 2.10 -2.41 -1.28
CA VAL A 48 1.17 -1.28 -1.33
C VAL A 48 1.25 -0.55 0.01
N ILE A 49 1.56 0.73 -0.03
CA ILE A 49 1.46 1.62 1.14
C ILE A 49 0.07 2.25 1.12
N VAL A 50 -0.64 2.14 2.24
CA VAL A 50 -1.92 2.80 2.53
C VAL A 50 -1.68 3.84 3.60
N ALA A 51 -1.94 5.11 3.32
CA ALA A 51 -1.96 6.15 4.33
C ALA A 51 -3.39 6.36 4.85
N ILE A 52 -3.57 6.44 6.17
CA ILE A 52 -4.85 6.72 6.83
C ILE A 52 -4.70 8.03 7.61
N SER A 53 -5.65 8.95 7.45
CA SER A 53 -5.71 10.20 8.24
C SER A 53 -6.86 10.11 9.23
N ASP A 54 -6.67 10.64 10.44
CA ASP A 54 -7.76 10.80 11.42
C ASP A 54 -8.71 11.95 11.01
N ASP A 55 -8.20 12.95 10.27
CA ASP A 55 -8.98 14.09 9.79
C ASP A 55 -9.87 13.73 8.59
N ASP A 56 -9.41 12.80 7.74
CA ASP A 56 -10.19 12.22 6.64
C ASP A 56 -9.95 10.69 6.54
N PRO A 57 -10.79 9.88 7.19
CA PRO A 57 -10.64 8.42 7.22
C PRO A 57 -10.98 7.76 5.87
N THR A 58 -11.42 8.53 4.87
CA THR A 58 -11.79 8.01 3.54
C THR A 58 -10.69 8.18 2.48
N LEU A 59 -9.64 8.95 2.77
CA LEU A 59 -8.54 9.18 1.87
C LEU A 59 -7.53 8.02 1.89
N ILE A 60 -7.58 7.17 0.86
CA ILE A 60 -6.65 6.04 0.70
C ILE A 60 -5.56 6.43 -0.32
N LEU A 61 -4.38 6.81 0.16
CA LEU A 61 -3.21 6.97 -0.71
C LEU A 61 -2.59 5.60 -0.98
N VAL A 62 -2.55 5.19 -2.25
CA VAL A 62 -2.02 3.88 -2.66
C VAL A 62 -0.71 4.07 -3.45
N THR A 63 0.42 3.80 -2.81
CA THR A 63 1.72 3.74 -3.51
C THR A 63 2.15 2.30 -3.66
N ALA A 64 2.32 1.83 -4.89
CA ALA A 64 2.76 0.46 -5.18
C ALA A 64 4.19 0.39 -5.71
N MET A 65 4.97 -0.54 -5.17
CA MET A 65 6.35 -0.79 -5.56
C MET A 65 6.69 -2.29 -5.49
N TYR A 66 7.68 -2.71 -6.27
CA TYR A 66 8.31 -4.02 -6.07
C TYR A 66 9.19 -3.98 -4.83
N THR A 67 9.21 -5.07 -4.08
CA THR A 67 10.09 -5.28 -2.91
C THR A 67 11.26 -6.18 -3.24
#